data_AF-A0A349SP85-F1
#
_entry.id   AF-A0A349SP85-F1
#
_cell.length_a   1.000
_cell.length_b   1.000
_cell.length_c   1.000
_cell.angle_alpha   90.00
_cell.angle_beta   90.00
_cell.angle_gamma   90.00
#
_symmetry.space_group_name_H-M   'P 1'
#
loop_
_entity.id
_entity.type
_entity.pdbx_description
1 polymer ?
#
loop_
_entity_poly.entity_id
_entity_poly.type
_entity_poly.pdbx_seq_one_letter_code
_entity_poly.pdbx_strand_id
1 'polypeptide(L)'
;LDLMPKALTGLTCVDSDKFWGVPNAVLAVVDITKARLDGDESAVQLGLDRLDLAARTGEAAGVRMVHLIEATLYMTQGDDAAVKDVIRKHAAMKEEFPANPDLNLLDDMATRGLRLISDKLWTASTGQRTPFGKFGTFWDDQFVPTDAMDIDDLL
;
A
#
# COMPACT_ATOMS: atom_id res chain seq x y z
N LEU A 1 -25.59 -9.92 10.88
CA LEU A 1 -24.24 -10.56 10.87
C LEU A 1 -23.95 -11.39 9.61
N ASP A 2 -24.92 -11.63 8.71
CA ASP A 2 -24.76 -12.51 7.53
C ASP A 2 -24.17 -11.83 6.27
N LEU A 3 -23.95 -10.50 6.30
CA LEU A 3 -23.49 -9.77 5.11
C LEU A 3 -22.03 -10.09 4.74
N MET A 4 -21.12 -10.11 5.70
CA MET A 4 -19.69 -10.33 5.42
C MET A 4 -19.43 -11.74 4.86
N PRO A 5 -19.93 -12.84 5.46
CA PRO A 5 -19.73 -14.17 4.89
C PRO A 5 -20.26 -14.29 3.45
N LYS A 6 -21.43 -13.70 3.16
CA LYS A 6 -22.00 -13.67 1.81
C LYS A 6 -21.13 -12.89 0.82
N ALA A 7 -20.61 -11.72 1.23
CA ALA A 7 -19.72 -10.93 0.39
C ALA A 7 -18.43 -11.69 0.07
N LEU A 8 -17.81 -12.33 1.07
CA LEU A 8 -16.57 -13.10 0.88
C LEU A 8 -16.79 -14.29 -0.05
N THR A 9 -17.86 -15.06 0.13
CA THR A 9 -18.21 -16.13 -0.80
C THR A 9 -18.44 -15.60 -2.21
N GLY A 10 -19.11 -14.45 -2.35
CA GLY A 10 -19.30 -13.80 -3.65
C GLY A 10 -17.99 -13.40 -4.33
N LEU A 11 -17.01 -12.90 -3.58
CA LEU A 11 -15.69 -12.53 -4.12
C LEU A 11 -14.93 -13.72 -4.71
N THR A 12 -15.15 -14.94 -4.22
CA THR A 12 -14.53 -16.15 -4.81
C THR A 12 -15.01 -16.46 -6.23
N CYS A 13 -16.16 -15.90 -6.64
CA CYS A 13 -16.72 -16.05 -7.99
C CYS A 13 -16.29 -14.94 -8.95
N VAL A 14 -15.56 -13.92 -8.48
CA VAL A 14 -15.12 -12.78 -9.27
C VAL A 14 -13.72 -13.02 -9.80
N ASP A 15 -13.53 -12.83 -11.10
CA ASP A 15 -12.21 -12.91 -11.75
C ASP A 15 -11.33 -11.75 -11.29
N SER A 16 -10.43 -12.00 -10.34
CA SER A 16 -9.67 -10.95 -9.69
C SER A 16 -8.78 -10.14 -10.64
N ASP A 17 -8.27 -10.75 -11.71
CA ASP A 17 -7.36 -10.06 -12.63
C ASP A 17 -8.10 -9.01 -13.46
N LYS A 18 -9.36 -9.29 -13.82
CA LYS A 18 -10.25 -8.29 -14.46
C LYS A 18 -10.59 -7.10 -13.57
N PHE A 19 -10.43 -7.27 -12.25
CA PHE A 19 -10.64 -6.23 -11.25
C PHE A 19 -9.33 -5.88 -10.52
N TRP A 20 -8.21 -5.93 -11.24
CA TRP A 20 -6.92 -5.36 -10.85
C TRP A 20 -6.39 -5.89 -9.52
N GLY A 21 -6.67 -7.16 -9.21
CA GLY A 21 -6.24 -7.83 -7.98
C GLY A 21 -7.11 -7.55 -6.74
N VAL A 22 -8.09 -6.64 -6.81
CA VAL A 22 -8.86 -6.21 -5.63
C VAL A 22 -9.60 -7.35 -4.93
N PRO A 23 -10.33 -8.25 -5.63
CA PRO A 23 -11.00 -9.38 -4.98
C PRO A 23 -10.05 -10.29 -4.20
N ASN A 24 -8.92 -10.69 -4.82
CA ASN A 24 -7.92 -11.53 -4.15
C ASN A 24 -7.25 -10.80 -2.98
N ALA A 25 -7.00 -9.50 -3.09
CA ALA A 25 -6.44 -8.71 -1.99
C ALA A 25 -7.35 -8.71 -0.74
N VAL A 26 -8.66 -8.55 -0.93
CA VAL A 26 -9.62 -8.59 0.19
C VAL A 26 -9.67 -9.98 0.83
N LEU A 27 -9.71 -11.03 0.02
CA LEU A 27 -9.69 -12.41 0.52
C LEU A 27 -8.39 -12.70 1.28
N ALA A 28 -7.24 -12.26 0.75
CA ALA A 28 -5.94 -12.41 1.41
C ALA A 28 -5.90 -11.71 2.77
N VAL A 29 -6.42 -10.48 2.89
CA VAL A 29 -6.52 -9.76 4.18
C VAL A 29 -7.33 -10.54 5.21
N VAL A 30 -8.45 -11.16 4.80
CA VAL A 30 -9.26 -11.99 5.70
C VAL A 30 -8.49 -13.24 6.13
N ASP A 31 -7.83 -13.92 5.20
CA ASP A 31 -7.01 -15.10 5.49
C ASP A 31 -5.86 -14.76 6.46
N ILE A 32 -5.15 -13.64 6.23
CA ILE A 32 -4.08 -13.15 7.11
C ILE A 32 -4.63 -12.87 8.51
N THR A 33 -5.76 -12.16 8.59
CA THR A 33 -6.38 -11.80 9.88
C THR A 33 -6.77 -13.05 10.66
N LYS A 34 -7.37 -14.03 9.99
CA LYS A 34 -7.73 -15.32 10.59
C LYS A 34 -6.49 -16.08 11.04
N ALA A 35 -5.48 -16.22 10.18
CA ALA A 35 -4.25 -16.94 10.48
C ALA A 35 -3.52 -16.37 11.71
N ARG A 36 -3.49 -15.04 11.86
CA ARG A 36 -2.93 -14.38 13.05
C ARG A 36 -3.70 -14.72 14.34
N LEU A 37 -5.03 -14.78 14.28
CA LEU A 37 -5.86 -15.17 15.42
C LEU A 37 -5.61 -16.62 15.82
N ASP A 38 -5.35 -17.48 14.84
CA ASP A 38 -5.04 -18.89 15.04
C ASP A 38 -3.56 -19.14 15.40
N GLY A 39 -2.70 -18.12 15.34
CA GLY A 39 -1.25 -18.23 15.58
C GLY A 39 -0.47 -18.99 14.50
N ASP A 40 -1.00 -19.07 13.28
CA ASP A 40 -0.41 -19.80 12.16
C ASP A 40 0.43 -18.88 11.26
N GLU A 41 1.70 -18.70 11.62
CA GLU A 41 2.64 -17.85 10.86
C GLU A 41 2.84 -18.31 9.41
N SER A 42 2.71 -19.62 9.13
CA SER A 42 2.86 -20.13 7.77
C SER A 42 1.70 -19.69 6.86
N ALA A 43 0.48 -19.70 7.40
CA ALA A 43 -0.70 -19.20 6.72
C ALA A 43 -0.69 -17.67 6.60
N VAL A 44 -0.12 -16.96 7.58
CA VAL A 44 0.10 -15.51 7.47
C VAL A 44 1.00 -15.19 6.27
N GLN A 45 2.15 -15.86 6.15
CA GLN A 45 3.07 -15.63 5.03
C GLN A 45 2.41 -15.94 3.68
N LEU A 46 1.69 -17.07 3.58
CA LEU A 46 0.95 -17.41 2.36
C LEU A 46 -0.07 -16.34 1.97
N GLY A 47 -0.76 -15.75 2.97
CA GLY A 47 -1.68 -14.65 2.76
C GLY A 47 -0.98 -13.38 2.27
N LEU A 48 0.17 -13.04 2.85
CA LEU A 48 1.00 -11.91 2.41
C LEU A 48 1.50 -12.08 0.98
N ASP A 49 1.96 -13.28 0.61
CA ASP A 49 2.40 -13.58 -0.76
C ASP A 49 1.27 -13.41 -1.78
N ARG A 50 0.04 -13.84 -1.41
CA ARG A 50 -1.16 -13.63 -2.23
C ARG A 50 -1.54 -12.15 -2.36
N LEU A 51 -1.36 -11.38 -1.29
CA LEU A 51 -1.63 -9.94 -1.30
C LEU A 51 -0.62 -9.19 -2.18
N ASP A 52 0.68 -9.54 -2.12
CA ASP A 52 1.71 -8.96 -3.00
C ASP A 52 1.44 -9.30 -4.48
N LEU A 53 1.05 -10.54 -4.77
CA LEU A 53 0.65 -10.92 -6.13
C LEU A 53 -0.54 -10.08 -6.63
N ALA A 54 -1.56 -9.88 -5.80
CA ALA A 54 -2.69 -9.03 -6.13
C ALA A 54 -2.28 -7.56 -6.35
N ALA A 55 -1.32 -7.05 -5.56
CA ALA A 55 -0.77 -5.71 -5.74
C ALA A 55 -0.10 -5.57 -7.12
N ARG A 56 0.74 -6.52 -7.50
CA ARG A 56 1.41 -6.56 -8.82
C ARG A 56 0.43 -6.60 -9.98
N THR A 57 -0.68 -7.33 -9.84
CA THR A 57 -1.76 -7.31 -10.85
C THR A 57 -2.35 -5.89 -11.01
N GLY A 58 -2.59 -5.18 -9.91
CA GLY A 58 -3.09 -3.80 -9.93
C GLY A 58 -2.07 -2.80 -10.49
N GLU A 59 -0.80 -2.95 -10.12
CA GLU A 59 0.34 -2.17 -10.64
C GLU A 59 0.43 -2.28 -12.17
N ALA A 60 0.46 -3.51 -12.69
CA ALA A 60 0.55 -3.77 -14.14
C ALA A 60 -0.67 -3.25 -14.91
N ALA A 61 -1.84 -3.22 -14.28
CA ALA A 61 -3.06 -2.68 -14.87
C ALA A 61 -3.19 -1.15 -14.77
N GLY A 62 -2.25 -0.47 -14.09
CA GLY A 62 -2.30 0.98 -13.84
C GLY A 62 -3.35 1.41 -12.81
N VAL A 63 -3.86 0.48 -11.98
CA VAL A 63 -4.91 0.70 -10.97
C VAL A 63 -4.46 0.14 -9.61
N ARG A 64 -3.82 0.97 -8.77
CA ARG A 64 -3.13 0.53 -7.55
C ARG A 64 -4.00 0.57 -6.28
N MET A 65 -5.28 0.22 -6.40
CA MET A 65 -6.21 0.16 -5.25
C MET A 65 -5.75 -0.84 -4.17
N VAL A 66 -5.05 -1.90 -4.57
CA VAL A 66 -4.54 -2.91 -3.63
C VAL A 66 -3.52 -2.32 -2.65
N HIS A 67 -2.73 -1.30 -3.03
CA HIS A 67 -1.80 -0.65 -2.09
C HIS A 67 -2.55 -0.01 -0.91
N LEU A 68 -3.75 0.54 -1.15
CA LEU A 68 -4.55 1.09 -0.06
C LEU A 68 -5.08 -0.01 0.88
N ILE A 69 -5.45 -1.17 0.33
CA ILE A 69 -5.86 -2.34 1.11
C ILE A 69 -4.69 -2.83 1.97
N GLU A 70 -3.51 -2.96 1.37
CA GLU A 70 -2.28 -3.39 2.03
C GLU A 70 -1.86 -2.42 3.15
N ALA A 71 -1.84 -1.12 2.89
CA ALA A 71 -1.57 -0.11 3.92
C ALA A 71 -2.60 -0.15 5.05
N THR A 72 -3.87 -0.41 4.74
CA THR A 72 -4.92 -0.55 5.76
C THR A 72 -4.69 -1.78 6.64
N LEU A 73 -4.28 -2.91 6.05
CA LEU A 73 -3.92 -4.11 6.80
C LEU A 73 -2.80 -3.81 7.82
N TYR A 74 -1.67 -3.25 7.38
CA TYR A 74 -0.55 -2.93 8.28
C TYR A 74 -0.91 -1.87 9.32
N MET A 75 -1.72 -0.87 8.95
CA MET A 75 -2.23 0.13 9.89
C MET A 75 -3.08 -0.52 11.00
N THR A 76 -3.92 -1.51 10.69
CA THR A 76 -4.69 -2.23 11.71
C THR A 76 -3.84 -3.11 12.62
N GLN A 77 -2.61 -3.41 12.21
CA GLN A 77 -1.63 -4.17 12.99
C GLN A 77 -0.68 -3.27 13.80
N GLY A 78 -0.75 -1.95 13.60
CA GLY A 78 0.19 -1.00 14.22
C GLY A 78 1.60 -1.06 13.62
N ASP A 79 1.76 -1.64 12.42
CA ASP A 79 3.05 -1.74 11.74
C ASP A 79 3.30 -0.51 10.86
N ASP A 80 3.64 0.60 11.51
CA ASP A 80 3.88 1.87 10.82
C ASP A 80 5.05 1.78 9.82
N ALA A 81 6.04 0.91 10.06
CA ALA A 81 7.15 0.72 9.13
C ALA A 81 6.66 0.11 7.81
N ALA A 82 5.87 -0.96 7.87
CA ALA A 82 5.27 -1.56 6.67
C ALA A 82 4.30 -0.60 5.97
N VAL A 83 3.53 0.21 6.70
CA VAL A 83 2.68 1.25 6.10
C VAL A 83 3.51 2.26 5.31
N LYS A 84 4.64 2.73 5.87
CA LYS A 84 5.56 3.64 5.18
C LYS A 84 6.09 3.00 3.90
N ASP A 85 6.48 1.73 3.95
CA ASP A 85 7.00 1.01 2.78
C ASP A 85 5.96 0.85 1.67
N VAL A 86 4.69 0.57 2.01
CA VAL A 86 3.60 0.55 1.01
C VAL A 86 3.40 1.92 0.35
N ILE A 87 3.49 3.01 1.12
CA ILE A 87 3.36 4.38 0.58
C ILE A 87 4.55 4.72 -0.33
N ARG A 88 5.78 4.33 0.06
CA ARG A 88 6.98 4.48 -0.78
C ARG A 88 6.84 3.70 -2.08
N LYS A 89 6.45 2.42 -1.98
CA LYS A 89 6.18 1.55 -3.13
C LYS A 89 5.14 2.19 -4.04
N HIS A 90 4.02 2.65 -3.51
CA HIS A 90 3.00 3.30 -4.32
C HIS A 90 3.52 4.52 -5.07
N ALA A 91 4.30 5.40 -4.42
CA ALA A 91 4.90 6.56 -5.07
C ALA A 91 5.84 6.15 -6.21
N ALA A 92 6.75 5.20 -5.98
CA ALA A 92 7.66 4.68 -7.00
C ALA A 92 6.92 4.02 -8.18
N MET A 93 5.92 3.19 -7.90
CA MET A 93 5.12 2.53 -8.94
C MET A 93 4.31 3.50 -9.79
N LYS A 94 4.02 4.73 -9.30
CA LYS A 94 3.42 5.78 -10.16
C LYS A 94 4.35 6.32 -11.22
N GLU A 95 5.65 6.27 -10.98
CA GLU A 95 6.66 6.72 -11.93
C GLU A 95 6.95 5.63 -12.96
N GLU A 96 6.99 4.37 -12.52
CA GLU A 96 7.30 3.22 -13.39
C GLU A 96 6.10 2.78 -14.25
N PHE A 97 4.90 2.73 -13.67
CA PHE A 97 3.68 2.28 -14.35
C PHE A 97 2.66 3.43 -14.41
N PRO A 98 2.48 4.04 -15.61
CA PRO A 98 1.48 5.08 -15.81
C PRO A 98 0.08 4.60 -15.44
N ALA A 99 -0.73 5.51 -14.91
CA ALA A 99 -2.12 5.21 -14.59
C ALA A 99 -2.92 4.87 -15.86
N ASN A 100 -3.88 3.96 -15.71
CA ASN A 100 -4.77 3.59 -16.80
C ASN A 100 -5.71 4.78 -17.13
N PRO A 101 -5.67 5.32 -18.36
CA PRO A 101 -6.39 6.55 -18.71
C PRO A 101 -7.91 6.46 -18.50
N ASP A 102 -8.48 5.28 -18.70
CA ASP A 102 -9.93 5.04 -18.56
C ASP A 102 -10.35 4.83 -17.10
N LEU A 103 -9.40 4.54 -16.22
CA LEU A 103 -9.62 4.15 -14.82
C LEU A 103 -8.84 5.04 -13.83
N ASN A 104 -8.35 6.19 -14.28
CA ASN A 104 -7.54 7.13 -13.50
C ASN A 104 -8.20 7.50 -12.16
N LEU A 105 -9.53 7.61 -12.12
CA LEU A 105 -10.26 7.91 -10.89
C LEU A 105 -9.95 6.91 -9.77
N LEU A 106 -9.85 5.63 -10.08
CA LEU A 106 -9.59 4.59 -9.09
C LEU A 106 -8.17 4.68 -8.56
N ASP A 107 -7.21 4.94 -9.43
CA ASP A 107 -5.82 5.12 -9.01
C ASP A 107 -5.62 6.40 -8.16
N ASP A 108 -6.31 7.48 -8.52
CA ASP A 108 -6.35 8.71 -7.74
C ASP A 108 -7.01 8.50 -6.38
N MET A 109 -8.04 7.66 -6.29
CA MET A 109 -8.64 7.27 -5.01
C MET A 109 -7.65 6.50 -4.13
N ALA A 110 -6.89 5.56 -4.70
CA ALA A 110 -5.81 4.88 -3.97
C ALA A 110 -4.78 5.88 -3.43
N THR A 111 -4.33 6.81 -4.29
CA THR A 111 -3.37 7.86 -3.94
C THR A 111 -3.90 8.77 -2.83
N ARG A 112 -5.18 9.18 -2.90
CA ARG A 112 -5.82 10.02 -1.88
C ARG A 112 -5.95 9.29 -0.55
N GLY A 113 -6.32 8.01 -0.57
CA GLY A 113 -6.40 7.18 0.64
C GLY A 113 -5.03 7.03 1.32
N LEU A 114 -4.00 6.73 0.54
CA LEU A 114 -2.62 6.62 1.04
C LEU A 114 -2.08 7.97 1.53
N ARG A 115 -2.42 9.09 0.87
CA ARG A 115 -2.09 10.43 1.35
C ARG A 115 -2.72 10.71 2.71
N LEU A 116 -3.98 10.32 2.93
CA LEU A 116 -4.63 10.46 4.22
C LEU A 116 -3.90 9.66 5.32
N ILE A 117 -3.46 8.43 5.01
CA ILE A 117 -2.68 7.62 5.93
C ILE A 117 -1.33 8.28 6.23
N SER A 118 -0.63 8.74 5.19
CA SER A 118 0.62 9.52 5.32
C SER A 118 0.42 10.77 6.20
N ASP A 119 -0.67 11.51 6.01
CA ASP A 119 -0.96 12.71 6.79
C ASP A 119 -1.16 12.39 8.27
N LYS A 120 -1.80 11.25 8.60
CA LYS A 120 -1.94 10.78 9.98
C LYS A 120 -0.59 10.44 10.61
N LEU A 121 0.26 9.70 9.89
CA LEU A 121 1.61 9.33 10.33
C LEU A 121 2.45 10.59 10.62
N TRP A 122 2.53 11.51 9.65
CA TRP A 122 3.24 12.77 9.80
C TRP A 122 2.70 13.60 10.97
N THR A 123 1.38 13.72 11.10
CA THR A 123 0.76 14.51 12.17
C THR A 123 1.06 13.91 13.55
N ALA A 124 1.01 12.58 13.67
CA ALA A 124 1.28 11.90 14.93
C ALA A 124 2.75 12.09 15.39
N SER A 125 3.69 12.19 14.46
CA SER A 125 5.12 12.27 14.78
C SER A 125 5.71 13.68 14.80
N THR A 126 5.20 14.61 13.99
CA THR A 126 5.77 15.97 13.85
C THR A 126 4.77 17.09 14.12
N GLY A 127 3.48 16.78 14.28
CA GLY A 127 2.41 17.76 14.42
C GLY A 127 2.02 18.46 13.12
N GLN A 128 2.57 18.04 11.97
CA GLN A 128 2.22 18.56 10.65
C GLN A 128 1.78 17.41 9.74
N ARG A 129 0.88 17.68 8.81
CA ARG A 129 0.51 16.72 7.75
C ARG A 129 1.68 16.50 6.77
N THR A 130 1.54 15.54 5.84
CA THR A 130 2.58 15.27 4.83
C THR A 130 2.94 16.56 4.08
N PRO A 131 4.22 16.99 4.08
CA PRO A 131 4.61 18.19 3.38
C PRO A 131 4.31 18.13 1.88
N PHE A 132 4.16 19.30 1.27
CA PHE A 132 3.95 19.40 -0.17
C PHE A 132 5.14 18.79 -0.92
N GLY A 133 4.85 17.97 -1.93
CA GLY A 133 5.89 17.27 -2.72
C GLY A 133 6.66 16.17 -1.96
N LYS A 134 6.26 15.80 -0.73
CA LYS A 134 6.95 14.80 0.10
C LYS A 134 6.18 13.49 0.31
N PHE A 135 5.22 13.20 -0.57
CA PHE A 135 4.53 11.91 -0.52
C PHE A 135 5.45 10.78 -0.96
N GLY A 136 5.47 9.68 -0.20
CA GLY A 136 6.50 8.64 -0.37
C GLY A 136 7.78 8.90 0.43
N THR A 137 7.82 9.92 1.30
CA THR A 137 8.95 10.19 2.20
C THR A 137 8.45 10.45 3.62
N PHE A 138 9.31 10.25 4.61
CA PHE A 138 8.98 10.34 6.03
C PHE A 138 10.04 11.11 6.83
N TRP A 139 9.65 11.60 8.01
CA TRP A 139 10.46 12.47 8.88
C TRP A 139 11.72 11.78 9.42
N ASP A 140 11.73 10.46 9.44
CA ASP A 140 12.80 9.60 9.93
C ASP A 140 13.59 8.93 8.81
N ASP A 141 13.38 9.33 7.56
CA ASP A 141 14.21 8.89 6.44
C ASP A 141 15.66 9.31 6.71
N GLN A 142 16.57 8.32 6.68
CA GLN A 142 17.99 8.58 6.79
C GLN A 142 18.42 9.43 5.58
N PHE A 143 18.98 10.61 5.85
CA PHE A 143 19.65 11.37 4.81
C PHE A 143 20.91 10.61 4.44
N VAL A 144 20.87 9.89 3.32
CA VAL A 144 22.10 9.45 2.65
C VAL A 144 22.56 10.68 1.86
N PRO A 145 23.64 11.37 2.26
CA PRO A 145 24.21 12.41 1.43
C PRO A 145 24.57 11.74 0.11
N THR A 146 23.92 12.12 -0.98
CA THR A 146 24.50 11.93 -2.30
C THR A 146 25.81 12.69 -2.27
N ASP A 147 26.92 11.96 -2.35
CA ASP A 147 28.32 12.38 -2.36
C ASP A 147 28.59 13.86 -2.15
N ALA A 148 29.38 14.12 -1.11
CA ALA A 148 30.06 15.38 -0.83
C ALA A 148 30.17 16.27 -2.07
N MET A 149 29.43 17.39 -2.09
CA MET A 149 29.86 18.54 -2.87
C MET A 149 31.30 18.80 -2.45
N ASP A 150 32.22 18.47 -3.34
CA ASP A 150 33.65 18.58 -3.13
C ASP A 150 33.95 20.05 -2.83
N ILE A 151 34.41 20.32 -1.60
CA ILE A 151 34.76 21.67 -1.16
C ILE A 151 35.97 22.18 -1.96
N ASP A 152 36.67 21.29 -2.67
CA ASP A 152 37.79 21.62 -3.56
C ASP A 152 37.36 22.33 -4.86
N ASP A 153 36.06 22.36 -5.21
CA ASP A 153 35.54 23.18 -6.32
C ASP A 153 35.24 24.65 -5.92
N LEU A 154 35.41 24.99 -4.63
CA LEU A 154 35.15 26.33 -4.08
C LEU A 154 36.41 27.08 -3.63
N LEU A 155 37.62 26.58 -3.94
CA LEU A 155 38.91 27.20 -3.61
C LEU A 155 39.72 27.63 -4.84
#